data_AF-A0A7C3X050-F1
#
_entry.id   AF-A0A7C3X050-F1
#
_cell.length_a   1.000
_cell.length_b   1.000
_cell.length_c   1.000
_cell.angle_alpha   90.00
_cell.angle_beta   90.00
_cell.angle_gamma   90.00
#
_symmetry.space_group_name_H-M   'P 1'
#
loop_
_entity.id
_entity.type
_entity.pdbx_description
1 polymer ?
#
loop_
_entity_poly.entity_id
_entity_poly.type
_entity_poly.pdbx_seq_one_letter_code
_entity_poly.pdbx_strand_id
1 'polypeptide(L)'
;MPLRVRGGHGNGKILILALSVAGLAIIGLVILLVTTGPGRREEAGDEPLEMARRFMKAVEEEDVDAFMACFVEEFPIPEPDPTTEPLLKREKLDPRRFLEISFQGVDFRFEDVGLELRSLEGDSATVVTTSGRLYMNPLGTELVRDLSREPLVFRMVRREGSWYLLENPVPYITWRGGKGAAGHA
;
A
#
# COMPACT_ATOMS: atom_id res chain seq x y z
N MET A 1 -27.67 82.98 -9.20
CA MET A 1 -27.91 82.32 -10.51
C MET A 1 -26.67 82.55 -11.38
N PRO A 2 -26.21 81.64 -12.27
CA PRO A 2 -26.30 80.16 -12.35
C PRO A 2 -24.91 79.49 -12.61
N LEU A 3 -24.64 78.26 -12.13
CA LEU A 3 -24.54 76.94 -12.83
C LEU A 3 -23.28 76.60 -13.70
N ARG A 4 -22.46 75.67 -13.18
CA ARG A 4 -22.23 74.26 -13.64
C ARG A 4 -21.29 73.92 -14.85
N VAL A 5 -20.40 72.93 -14.58
CA VAL A 5 -20.01 71.71 -15.40
C VAL A 5 -18.61 71.58 -16.07
N ARG A 6 -17.88 70.54 -15.57
CA ARG A 6 -17.00 69.47 -16.13
C ARG A 6 -15.79 69.70 -17.06
N GLY A 7 -14.74 68.95 -16.68
CA GLY A 7 -14.07 67.89 -17.47
C GLY A 7 -12.79 68.33 -18.17
N GLY A 8 -11.66 67.63 -18.20
CA GLY A 8 -11.25 66.26 -17.88
C GLY A 8 -10.10 65.85 -18.85
N HIS A 9 -9.29 64.85 -18.46
CA HIS A 9 -8.22 64.17 -19.24
C HIS A 9 -6.88 64.91 -19.44
N GLY A 10 -5.71 64.33 -19.22
CA GLY A 10 -5.28 62.98 -18.85
C GLY A 10 -3.77 62.85 -19.11
N ASN A 11 -3.06 61.97 -18.39
CA ASN A 11 -1.85 61.25 -18.85
C ASN A 11 -1.26 60.39 -17.69
N GLY A 12 -1.97 59.31 -17.35
CA GLY A 12 -1.53 58.29 -16.38
C GLY A 12 -1.32 56.94 -17.05
N LYS A 13 -0.42 56.85 -18.04
CA LYS A 13 -0.19 55.59 -18.78
C LYS A 13 1.25 55.07 -18.80
N ILE A 14 2.22 55.76 -18.17
CA ILE A 14 3.63 55.35 -18.26
C ILE A 14 4.11 54.55 -17.03
N LEU A 15 3.38 54.56 -15.91
CA LEU A 15 3.88 53.96 -14.66
C LEU A 15 3.54 52.46 -14.45
N ILE A 16 2.82 51.81 -15.37
CA ILE A 16 2.32 50.44 -15.12
C ILE A 16 3.24 49.34 -15.70
N LEU A 17 4.12 49.68 -16.66
CA LEU A 17 4.94 48.67 -17.37
C LEU A 17 6.24 48.27 -16.66
N ALA A 18 6.74 49.04 -15.69
CA ALA A 18 7.98 48.70 -14.97
C ALA A 18 7.77 47.78 -13.74
N LEU A 19 6.54 47.65 -13.26
CA LEU A 19 6.20 46.82 -12.08
C LEU A 19 5.94 45.34 -12.43
N SER A 20 5.80 45.01 -13.71
CA SER A 20 5.40 43.66 -14.16
C SER A 20 6.57 42.67 -14.23
N VAL A 21 7.80 43.15 -14.47
CA VAL A 21 8.97 42.27 -14.70
C VAL A 21 9.64 41.86 -13.38
N ALA A 22 9.64 42.72 -12.36
CA ALA A 22 10.19 42.39 -11.05
C ALA A 22 9.32 41.38 -10.26
N GLY A 23 7.99 41.42 -10.44
CA GLY A 23 7.07 40.49 -9.76
C GLY A 23 7.17 39.05 -10.27
N LEU A 24 7.39 38.86 -11.57
CA LEU A 24 7.49 37.53 -12.18
C LEU A 24 8.79 36.79 -11.80
N ALA A 25 9.90 37.49 -11.64
CA ALA A 25 11.16 36.91 -11.19
C ALA A 25 11.10 36.42 -9.73
N ILE A 26 10.36 37.14 -8.87
CA ILE A 26 10.17 36.75 -7.46
C ILE A 26 9.25 35.53 -7.36
N ILE A 27 8.17 35.47 -8.15
CA ILE A 27 7.27 34.31 -8.19
C ILE A 27 8.00 33.06 -8.72
N GLY A 28 8.80 33.20 -9.77
CA GLY A 28 9.63 32.11 -10.29
C GLY A 28 10.64 31.58 -9.27
N LEU A 29 11.29 32.48 -8.51
CA LEU A 29 12.26 32.11 -7.47
C LEU A 29 11.60 31.46 -6.24
N VAL A 30 10.39 31.89 -5.86
CA VAL A 30 9.60 31.27 -4.77
C VAL A 30 9.13 29.88 -5.16
N ILE A 31 8.69 29.67 -6.40
CA ILE A 31 8.32 28.34 -6.90
C ILE A 31 9.57 27.44 -6.95
N LEU A 32 10.71 27.96 -7.41
CA LEU A 32 11.96 27.18 -7.44
C LEU A 32 12.40 26.78 -6.02
N LEU A 33 12.40 27.72 -5.06
CA LEU A 33 12.78 27.46 -3.66
C LEU A 33 11.82 26.49 -2.94
N VAL A 34 10.54 26.46 -3.31
CA VAL A 34 9.57 25.47 -2.79
C VAL A 34 9.79 24.09 -3.41
N THR A 35 10.26 24.01 -4.67
CA THR A 35 10.48 22.73 -5.37
C THR A 35 11.87 22.11 -5.19
N THR A 36 12.88 22.87 -4.75
CA THR A 36 14.27 22.39 -4.59
C THR A 36 14.75 22.35 -3.14
N GLY A 37 13.85 22.14 -2.18
CA GLY A 37 14.26 21.74 -0.84
C GLY A 37 14.70 20.26 -0.83
N PRO A 38 15.95 19.92 -0.46
CA PRO A 38 16.31 18.55 -0.11
C PRO A 38 15.73 18.27 1.28
N GLY A 39 14.43 18.04 1.29
CA GLY A 39 13.65 17.69 2.45
C GLY A 39 12.59 16.73 1.99
N ARG A 40 13.04 15.58 1.46
CA ARG A 40 12.22 14.38 1.33
C ARG A 40 11.84 13.99 2.75
N ARG A 41 10.81 14.64 3.27
CA ARG A 41 10.07 14.20 4.44
C ARG A 41 9.32 12.99 3.91
N GLU A 42 9.98 11.83 3.92
CA GLU A 42 9.27 10.56 3.95
C GLU A 42 8.35 10.68 5.16
N GLU A 43 7.08 10.95 4.89
CA GLU A 43 6.06 10.88 5.92
C GLU A 43 6.15 9.46 6.44
N ALA A 44 6.51 9.28 7.71
CA ALA A 44 6.71 7.96 8.30
C ALA A 44 5.50 7.02 8.17
N GLY A 45 4.34 7.54 7.74
CA GLY A 45 3.15 6.77 7.39
C GLY A 45 3.14 6.16 5.98
N ASP A 46 3.96 6.65 5.04
CA ASP A 46 4.05 6.10 3.69
C ASP A 46 4.88 4.82 3.62
N GLU A 47 5.93 4.69 4.45
CA GLU A 47 6.79 3.50 4.43
C GLU A 47 6.05 2.20 4.80
N PRO A 48 5.17 2.16 5.83
CA PRO A 48 4.34 0.98 6.08
C PRO A 48 3.37 0.68 4.94
N LEU A 49 2.80 1.72 4.30
CA LEU A 49 1.91 1.54 3.15
C LEU A 49 2.67 0.95 1.95
N GLU A 50 3.89 1.43 1.70
CA GLU A 50 4.79 0.90 0.67
C GLU A 50 5.16 -0.57 0.93
N MET A 51 5.40 -0.95 2.19
CA MET A 51 5.64 -2.36 2.55
C MET A 51 4.44 -3.25 2.23
N ALA A 52 3.22 -2.81 2.56
CA ALA A 52 2.00 -3.55 2.21
C ALA A 52 1.83 -3.70 0.69
N ARG A 53 2.11 -2.64 -0.08
CA ARG A 53 2.10 -2.68 -1.56
C ARG A 53 3.15 -3.63 -2.12
N ARG A 54 4.37 -3.62 -1.56
CA ARG A 54 5.45 -4.53 -1.96
C ARG A 54 5.06 -5.98 -1.74
N PHE A 55 4.48 -6.28 -0.58
CA PHE A 55 3.96 -7.62 -0.30
C PHE A 55 2.91 -8.05 -1.33
N MET A 56 1.88 -7.22 -1.57
CA MET A 56 0.82 -7.56 -2.53
C MET A 56 1.40 -7.83 -3.92
N LYS A 57 2.31 -6.98 -4.36
CA LYS A 57 3.00 -7.14 -5.64
C LYS A 57 3.81 -8.45 -5.69
N ALA A 58 4.55 -8.79 -4.65
CA ALA A 58 5.31 -10.04 -4.59
C ALA A 58 4.39 -11.27 -4.67
N VAL A 59 3.20 -11.20 -4.08
CA VAL A 59 2.19 -12.26 -4.17
C VAL A 59 1.60 -12.37 -5.58
N GLU A 60 1.28 -11.25 -6.25
CA GLU A 60 0.75 -11.25 -7.63
C GLU A 60 1.78 -11.72 -8.66
N GLU A 61 3.05 -11.37 -8.45
CA GLU A 61 4.15 -11.74 -9.36
C GLU A 61 4.72 -13.13 -9.05
N GLU A 62 4.18 -13.83 -8.04
CA GLU A 62 4.66 -15.14 -7.58
C GLU A 62 6.17 -15.11 -7.21
N ASP A 63 6.67 -13.95 -6.79
CA ASP A 63 8.08 -13.73 -6.49
C ASP A 63 8.38 -14.14 -5.04
N VAL A 64 8.87 -15.37 -4.88
CA VAL A 64 9.23 -15.95 -3.59
C VAL A 64 10.30 -15.12 -2.86
N ASP A 65 11.26 -14.57 -3.57
CA ASP A 65 12.34 -13.78 -2.97
C ASP A 65 11.81 -12.45 -2.43
N ALA A 66 11.03 -11.73 -3.24
CA ALA A 66 10.39 -10.49 -2.83
C ALA A 66 9.39 -10.71 -1.69
N PHE A 67 8.67 -11.84 -1.71
CA PHE A 67 7.73 -12.22 -0.66
C PHE A 67 8.47 -12.48 0.66
N MET A 68 9.50 -13.33 0.66
CA MET A 68 10.26 -13.65 1.87
C MET A 68 10.97 -12.42 2.44
N ALA A 69 11.45 -11.52 1.57
CA ALA A 69 12.07 -10.26 1.99
C ALA A 69 11.14 -9.30 2.75
N CYS A 70 9.82 -9.55 2.72
CA CYS A 70 8.86 -8.76 3.49
C CYS A 70 8.87 -9.13 4.98
N PHE A 71 9.51 -10.22 5.42
CA PHE A 71 9.46 -10.73 6.79
C PHE A 71 10.81 -10.60 7.51
N VAL A 72 10.79 -10.36 8.84
CA VAL A 72 12.02 -10.22 9.67
C VAL A 72 12.72 -11.56 9.88
N GLU A 73 11.93 -12.59 10.16
CA GLU A 73 12.39 -13.93 10.53
C GLU A 73 11.92 -14.93 9.48
N GLU A 74 12.42 -16.17 9.57
CA GLU A 74 11.97 -17.25 8.69
C GLU A 74 10.43 -17.30 8.66
N PHE A 75 9.89 -17.26 7.44
CA PHE A 75 8.46 -17.29 7.20
C PHE A 75 7.82 -18.44 7.99
N PRO A 76 6.87 -18.16 8.90
CA PRO A 76 6.24 -19.22 9.67
C PRO A 76 5.37 -20.06 8.73
N ILE A 77 5.90 -21.21 8.31
CA ILE A 77 5.11 -22.22 7.60
C ILE A 77 3.99 -22.65 8.56
N PRO A 78 2.71 -22.54 8.15
CA PRO A 78 1.62 -22.98 8.99
C PRO A 78 1.78 -24.47 9.29
N GLU A 79 1.46 -24.88 10.52
CA GLU A 79 1.51 -26.29 10.86
C GLU A 79 0.62 -27.09 9.88
N PRO A 80 1.15 -28.17 9.30
CA PRO A 80 0.41 -28.94 8.32
C PRO A 80 -0.85 -29.55 8.94
N ASP A 81 -1.98 -29.47 8.24
CA ASP A 81 -3.20 -30.19 8.64
C ASP A 81 -2.88 -31.69 8.76
N PRO A 82 -3.47 -32.44 9.72
CA PRO A 82 -3.26 -33.88 9.90
C PRO A 82 -3.40 -34.74 8.63
N THR A 83 -4.14 -34.27 7.63
CA THR A 83 -4.29 -34.93 6.31
C THR A 83 -3.09 -34.71 5.37
N THR A 84 -2.40 -33.58 5.50
CA THR A 84 -1.18 -33.22 4.76
C THR A 84 0.10 -33.54 5.53
N GLU A 85 -0.02 -33.80 6.83
CA GLU A 85 1.05 -34.12 7.76
C GLU A 85 1.96 -35.29 7.33
N PRO A 86 1.47 -36.40 6.73
CA PRO A 86 2.34 -37.51 6.32
C PRO A 86 3.25 -37.18 5.13
N LEU A 87 2.82 -36.25 4.26
CA LEU A 87 3.62 -35.73 3.16
C LEU A 87 4.64 -34.70 3.66
N LEU A 88 4.21 -33.84 4.60
CA LEU A 88 4.99 -32.69 5.06
C LEU A 88 5.93 -33.00 6.24
N LYS A 89 5.73 -34.08 7.01
CA LYS A 89 6.68 -34.51 8.08
C LYS A 89 7.89 -35.28 7.58
N ARG A 90 7.83 -35.86 6.37
CA ARG A 90 8.94 -36.68 5.82
C ARG A 90 10.05 -35.83 5.20
N GLU A 91 9.68 -34.70 4.64
CA GLU A 91 10.62 -33.71 4.12
C GLU A 91 10.52 -32.52 5.07
N LYS A 92 11.58 -32.17 5.80
CA LYS A 92 11.61 -30.90 6.54
C LYS A 92 11.48 -29.79 5.50
N LEU A 93 10.25 -29.37 5.19
CA LEU A 93 10.04 -28.47 4.07
C LEU A 93 10.73 -27.15 4.36
N ASP A 94 11.68 -26.85 3.49
CA ASP A 94 12.27 -25.54 3.37
C ASP A 94 11.16 -24.51 3.09
N PRO A 95 11.04 -23.41 3.86
CA PRO A 95 10.01 -22.39 3.66
C PRO A 95 9.95 -21.87 2.24
N ARG A 96 11.12 -21.71 1.59
CA ARG A 96 11.19 -21.30 0.19
C ARG A 96 10.51 -22.33 -0.71
N ARG A 97 10.83 -23.61 -0.55
CA ARG A 97 10.22 -24.68 -1.34
C ARG A 97 8.70 -24.78 -1.13
N PHE A 98 8.23 -24.56 0.09
CA PHE A 98 6.80 -24.51 0.39
C PHE A 98 6.10 -23.36 -0.36
N LEU A 99 6.70 -22.17 -0.40
CA LEU A 99 6.17 -21.01 -1.11
C LEU A 99 6.18 -21.22 -2.62
N GLU A 100 7.24 -21.79 -3.19
CA GLU A 100 7.31 -22.14 -4.62
C GLU A 100 6.14 -23.05 -5.03
N ILE A 101 5.86 -24.09 -4.24
CA ILE A 101 4.73 -25.00 -4.50
C ILE A 101 3.39 -24.28 -4.34
N SER A 102 3.29 -23.40 -3.34
CA SER A 102 2.05 -22.66 -3.04
C SER A 102 1.70 -21.68 -4.17
N PHE A 103 2.68 -20.92 -4.67
CA PHE A 103 2.49 -19.99 -5.78
C PHE A 103 2.19 -20.70 -7.10
N GLN A 104 2.79 -21.86 -7.35
CA GLN A 104 2.41 -22.69 -8.52
C GLN A 104 0.95 -23.20 -8.49
N GLY A 105 0.33 -23.26 -7.31
CA GLY A 105 -1.00 -23.82 -7.13
C GLY A 105 -2.13 -22.80 -7.07
N VAL A 106 -1.81 -21.50 -6.97
CA VAL A 106 -2.78 -20.44 -6.73
C VAL A 106 -2.34 -19.15 -7.41
N ASP A 107 -3.10 -18.72 -8.42
CA ASP A 107 -2.94 -17.38 -8.99
C ASP A 107 -3.57 -16.34 -8.04
N PHE A 108 -2.84 -15.28 -7.71
CA PHE A 108 -3.35 -14.17 -6.90
C PHE A 108 -3.46 -12.91 -7.74
N ARG A 109 -4.53 -12.12 -7.53
CA ARG A 109 -4.69 -10.79 -8.12
C ARG A 109 -5.43 -9.86 -7.18
N PHE A 110 -4.90 -8.66 -6.98
CA PHE A 110 -5.50 -7.57 -6.24
C PHE A 110 -6.07 -6.54 -7.22
N GLU A 111 -7.28 -6.07 -6.97
CA GLU A 111 -7.94 -5.08 -7.82
C GLU A 111 -8.49 -3.93 -6.98
N ASP A 112 -8.16 -2.70 -7.39
CA ASP A 112 -8.63 -1.45 -6.78
C ASP A 112 -8.48 -1.39 -5.24
N VAL A 113 -7.35 -1.90 -4.74
CA VAL A 113 -7.10 -2.02 -3.30
C VAL A 113 -6.78 -0.66 -2.68
N GLY A 114 -7.64 -0.24 -1.77
CA GLY A 114 -7.42 0.91 -0.89
C GLY A 114 -6.70 0.44 0.37
N LEU A 115 -5.66 1.17 0.77
CA LEU A 115 -4.91 0.92 2.00
C LEU A 115 -5.04 2.11 2.95
N GLU A 116 -5.11 1.84 4.25
CA GLU A 116 -5.14 2.85 5.30
C GLU A 116 -4.17 2.47 6.43
N LEU A 117 -3.35 3.42 6.87
CA LEU A 117 -2.56 3.28 8.09
C LEU A 117 -3.48 3.44 9.30
N ARG A 118 -3.75 2.33 10.00
CA ARG A 118 -4.61 2.32 11.19
C ARG A 118 -3.89 2.75 12.46
N SER A 119 -2.63 2.37 12.62
CA SER A 119 -1.81 2.76 13.77
C SER A 119 -0.34 2.85 13.40
N LEU A 120 0.35 3.77 14.07
CA LEU A 120 1.81 3.93 14.00
C LEU A 120 2.29 4.33 15.40
N GLU A 121 3.01 3.43 16.05
CA GLU A 121 3.49 3.58 17.43
C GLU A 121 4.96 3.17 17.50
N GLY A 122 5.86 4.16 17.50
CA GLY A 122 7.30 3.93 17.51
C GLY A 122 7.74 3.09 16.31
N ASP A 123 8.25 1.89 16.59
CA ASP A 123 8.71 0.92 15.58
C ASP A 123 7.63 -0.12 15.22
N SER A 124 6.34 0.16 15.45
CA SER A 124 5.23 -0.73 15.11
C SER A 124 4.17 0.00 14.29
N ALA A 125 3.61 -0.68 13.29
CA ALA A 125 2.57 -0.13 12.43
C ALA A 125 1.52 -1.18 12.09
N THR A 126 0.28 -0.74 11.85
CA THR A 126 -0.78 -1.56 11.27
C THR A 126 -1.37 -0.87 10.07
N VAL A 127 -1.30 -1.52 8.91
CA VAL A 127 -2.00 -1.11 7.69
C VAL A 127 -3.16 -2.07 7.46
N VAL A 128 -4.28 -1.59 6.94
CA VAL A 128 -5.40 -2.45 6.55
C VAL A 128 -5.89 -2.11 5.15
N THR A 129 -6.49 -3.09 4.48
CA THR A 129 -7.29 -2.81 3.28
C THR A 129 -8.63 -2.18 3.68
N THR A 130 -9.10 -1.23 2.88
CA THR A 130 -10.39 -0.55 3.09
C THR A 130 -11.35 -0.71 1.91
N SER A 131 -10.81 -1.06 0.74
CA SER A 131 -11.56 -1.32 -0.48
C SER A 131 -10.82 -2.32 -1.37
N GLY A 132 -11.47 -2.72 -2.46
CA GLY A 132 -10.89 -3.56 -3.49
C GLY A 132 -11.25 -5.04 -3.35
N ARG A 133 -10.66 -5.85 -4.20
CA ARG A 133 -10.93 -7.29 -4.29
C ARG A 133 -9.63 -8.06 -4.33
N LEU A 134 -9.63 -9.22 -3.66
CA LEU A 134 -8.61 -10.25 -3.80
C LEU A 134 -9.20 -11.43 -4.56
N TYR A 135 -8.60 -11.74 -5.69
CA TYR A 135 -8.88 -12.93 -6.49
C TYR A 135 -7.83 -13.98 -6.18
N MET A 136 -8.28 -15.21 -5.95
CA MET A 136 -7.42 -16.38 -5.76
C MET A 136 -7.96 -17.50 -6.64
N ASN A 137 -7.10 -18.21 -7.35
CA ASN A 137 -7.51 -19.31 -8.22
C ASN A 137 -6.90 -20.65 -7.79
N PRO A 138 -7.20 -21.17 -6.58
CA PRO A 138 -6.71 -22.48 -6.19
C PRO A 138 -7.29 -23.56 -7.11
N LEU A 139 -6.40 -24.32 -7.78
CA LEU A 139 -6.78 -25.48 -8.59
C LEU A 139 -7.83 -25.18 -9.68
N GLY A 140 -7.83 -23.96 -10.24
CA GLY A 140 -8.75 -23.57 -11.31
C GLY A 140 -10.15 -23.13 -10.86
N THR A 141 -10.37 -22.95 -9.55
CA THR A 141 -11.61 -22.35 -9.02
C THR A 141 -11.36 -20.91 -8.58
N GLU A 142 -11.96 -19.94 -9.26
CA GLU A 142 -11.87 -18.54 -8.85
C GLU A 142 -12.63 -18.28 -7.55
N LEU A 143 -11.91 -17.81 -6.55
CA LEU A 143 -12.42 -17.30 -5.28
C LEU A 143 -12.21 -15.80 -5.24
N VAL A 144 -13.26 -15.05 -4.93
CA VAL A 144 -13.21 -13.60 -4.82
C VAL A 144 -13.51 -13.19 -3.38
N ARG A 145 -12.65 -12.37 -2.81
CA ARG A 145 -12.82 -11.76 -1.48
C ARG A 145 -12.99 -10.25 -1.62
N ASP A 146 -14.01 -9.72 -0.94
CA ASP A 146 -14.26 -8.28 -0.84
C ASP A 146 -13.46 -7.71 0.34
N LEU A 147 -12.43 -6.92 0.04
CA LEU A 147 -11.47 -6.40 1.02
C LEU A 147 -12.02 -5.24 1.85
N SER A 148 -13.21 -4.73 1.53
CA SER A 148 -13.94 -3.79 2.39
C SER A 148 -14.70 -4.51 3.50
N ARG A 149 -15.09 -5.77 3.27
CA ARG A 149 -15.83 -6.61 4.23
C ARG A 149 -14.91 -7.52 5.02
N GLU A 150 -13.92 -8.09 4.36
CA GLU A 150 -12.91 -8.99 4.91
C GLU A 150 -11.52 -8.38 4.69
N PRO A 151 -11.15 -7.35 5.49
CA PRO A 151 -9.93 -6.61 5.26
C PRO A 151 -8.70 -7.46 5.58
N LEU A 152 -7.64 -7.31 4.77
CA LEU A 152 -6.32 -7.81 5.12
C LEU A 152 -5.70 -6.85 6.14
N VAL A 153 -5.02 -7.42 7.13
CA VAL A 153 -4.37 -6.68 8.21
C VAL A 153 -2.88 -6.94 8.14
N PHE A 154 -2.11 -5.90 7.81
CA PHE A 154 -0.67 -5.94 7.71
C PHE A 154 -0.07 -5.39 9.00
N ARG A 155 0.33 -6.30 9.90
CA ARG A 155 1.01 -5.94 11.14
C ARG A 155 2.50 -5.93 10.91
N MET A 156 3.13 -4.81 11.26
CA MET A 156 4.52 -4.56 10.90
C MET A 156 5.35 -4.12 12.09
N VAL A 157 6.64 -4.40 12.00
CA VAL A 157 7.68 -3.92 12.91
C VAL A 157 8.81 -3.29 12.12
N ARG A 158 9.42 -2.23 12.66
CA ARG A 158 10.64 -1.64 12.12
C ARG A 158 11.86 -2.30 12.76
N ARG A 159 12.76 -2.81 11.94
CA ARG A 159 14.06 -3.38 12.35
C ARG A 159 15.14 -2.78 11.49
N GLU A 160 16.21 -2.29 12.11
CA GLU A 160 17.38 -1.73 11.40
C GLU A 160 17.00 -0.65 10.36
N GLY A 161 15.94 0.13 10.63
CA GLY A 161 15.46 1.18 9.74
C GLY A 161 14.54 0.72 8.60
N SER A 162 14.23 -0.57 8.50
CA SER A 162 13.30 -1.13 7.50
C SER A 162 12.05 -1.72 8.14
N TRP A 163 10.90 -1.60 7.47
CA TRP A 163 9.65 -2.23 7.90
C TRP A 163 9.57 -3.66 7.42
N TYR A 164 8.92 -4.50 8.21
CA TYR A 164 8.70 -5.91 7.89
C TYR A 164 7.36 -6.38 8.45
N LEU A 165 6.75 -7.36 7.80
CA LEU A 165 5.56 -8.05 8.26
C LEU A 165 5.90 -9.03 9.38
N LEU A 166 5.01 -9.09 10.37
CA LEU A 166 5.07 -10.06 11.47
C LEU A 166 4.41 -11.39 11.10
N GLU A 167 3.43 -11.37 10.21
CA GLU A 167 2.63 -12.53 9.81
C GLU A 167 2.11 -12.37 8.38
N ASN A 168 1.76 -13.49 7.74
CA ASN A 168 1.16 -13.45 6.41
C ASN A 168 -0.27 -12.86 6.49
N PRO A 169 -0.55 -11.70 5.89
CA PRO A 169 -1.87 -11.09 5.92
C PRO A 169 -2.88 -11.86 5.05
N VAL A 170 -2.42 -12.65 4.08
CA VAL A 170 -3.28 -13.48 3.21
C VAL A 170 -3.50 -14.82 3.89
N PRO A 171 -4.75 -15.22 4.15
CA PRO A 171 -5.02 -16.48 4.81
C PRO A 171 -4.69 -17.66 3.90
N TYR A 172 -4.11 -18.69 4.49
CA TYR A 172 -3.87 -19.96 3.81
C TYR A 172 -5.19 -20.56 3.34
N ILE A 173 -5.21 -20.96 2.06
CA ILE A 173 -6.32 -21.72 1.49
C ILE A 173 -6.24 -23.13 2.06
N THR A 174 -6.82 -23.33 3.23
CA THR A 174 -7.03 -24.66 3.79
C THR A 174 -8.30 -25.23 3.19
N TRP A 175 -8.22 -26.40 2.57
CA TRP A 175 -9.40 -27.16 2.16
C TRP A 175 -10.14 -27.62 3.42
N ARG A 176 -10.99 -26.77 3.98
CA ARG A 176 -12.06 -27.27 4.84
C ARG A 176 -13.08 -27.94 3.94
N GLY A 177 -12.93 -29.26 3.79
CA GLY A 177 -13.96 -30.12 3.23
C GLY A 177 -15.32 -29.74 3.83
N GLY A 178 -16.29 -29.53 2.95
CA GLY A 178 -17.55 -28.85 3.22
C GLY A 178 -18.13 -29.05 4.62
N LYS A 179 -18.21 -27.95 5.37
CA LYS A 179 -19.38 -27.67 6.21
C LYS A 179 -19.66 -26.18 6.09
N GLY A 180 -20.78 -25.89 5.46
CA GLY A 180 -21.21 -24.55 5.16
C GLY A 180 -21.26 -23.65 6.39
N ALA A 181 -21.08 -22.36 6.13
CA ALA A 181 -21.80 -21.34 6.84
C ALA A 181 -23.32 -21.61 6.71
N ALA A 182 -23.84 -22.47 7.57
CA ALA A 182 -25.17 -22.36 8.15
C ALA A 182 -24.89 -21.88 9.58
N GLY A 183 -25.15 -20.63 9.93
CA GLY A 183 -26.51 -20.09 10.00
C GLY A 183 -26.95 -20.19 11.46
N HIS A 184 -27.08 -19.03 12.11
CA HIS A 184 -27.89 -18.74 13.30
C HIS A 184 -28.09 -19.83 14.38
N ALA A 185 -27.51 -19.60 15.56
CA ALA A 185 -28.23 -19.31 16.82
C ALA A 185 -27.24 -19.12 17.96
#